data_AF-A0A9W8L4X0-F1
#
_entry.id   AF-A0A9W8L4X0-F1
#
_cell.length_a   1.000
_cell.length_b   1.000
_cell.length_c   1.000
_cell.angle_alpha   90.00
_cell.angle_beta   90.00
_cell.angle_gamma   90.00
#
_symmetry.space_group_name_H-M   'P 1'
#
loop_
_entity.id
_entity.type
_entity.pdbx_description
1 polymer ?
#
loop_
_entity_poly.entity_id
_entity_poly.type
_entity_poly.pdbx_seq_one_letter_code
_entity_poly.pdbx_strand_id
1 'polypeptide(L)'
;MADFVRLNVFGTVFEVTTRYTDLQPVGMGAFGLVCSARDQLKTRPVAIKKIMRPFSASVLAKRTYRELKLLKHLRHDNIISMSDVFISPLEDIYFVTELLGTDLYRLRQSRPLEKQFIQYFLYQILRGLKYVHSAGVIHRDLKPSNIVINENCDLKICDFGLARVQDPQMTGYVSTRYYRAPEIMLTWQKYDVAVDIWSAGCILAEMFEGTPLFPGKDHVHQFSIITELLGTPPDDVIQTIGSENTLRFVQSLPRREPVSFKARFPGIEPLAIDLLEKMLVFDPRKRITAAEALAHPYLETYHDEADEPEAASKFDWSFNDADLPAEEWKVMMYNEVLDFIHFSTTSHAALSSTEPLSAASSTGTHVVAPEAEPLSSNTALP
;
A
#
# COMPACT_ATOMS: atom_id res chain seq x y z
N MET A 1 -34.26 -8.41 -0.10
CA MET A 1 -33.36 -8.08 1.04
C MET A 1 -32.30 -9.17 1.04
N ALA A 2 -31.01 -8.84 1.10
CA ALA A 2 -29.98 -9.88 1.12
C ALA A 2 -30.01 -10.62 2.45
N ASP A 3 -29.99 -11.95 2.43
CA ASP A 3 -29.93 -12.75 3.65
C ASP A 3 -28.52 -12.76 4.22
N PHE A 4 -28.40 -12.46 5.51
CA PHE A 4 -27.13 -12.47 6.23
C PHE A 4 -26.99 -13.73 7.08
N VAL A 5 -25.78 -14.30 7.06
CA VAL A 5 -25.39 -15.41 7.93
C VAL A 5 -24.38 -14.91 8.96
N ARG A 6 -24.50 -15.43 10.18
CA ARG A 6 -23.60 -15.14 11.29
C ARG A 6 -22.56 -16.23 11.44
N LEU A 7 -21.30 -15.84 11.44
CA LEU A 7 -20.15 -16.74 11.58
C LEU A 7 -19.24 -16.20 12.69
N ASN A 8 -18.65 -17.07 13.50
CA ASN A 8 -17.68 -16.65 14.51
C ASN A 8 -16.27 -17.04 14.04
N VAL A 9 -15.42 -16.04 13.81
CA VAL A 9 -14.04 -16.22 13.38
C VAL A 9 -13.14 -15.57 14.43
N PHE A 10 -12.35 -16.37 15.15
CA PHE A 10 -11.46 -15.92 16.23
C PHE A 10 -12.13 -14.99 17.26
N GLY A 11 -13.37 -15.31 17.66
CA GLY A 11 -14.12 -14.51 18.63
C GLY A 11 -14.76 -13.25 18.05
N THR A 12 -14.59 -12.98 16.74
CA THR A 12 -15.26 -11.89 16.02
C THR A 12 -16.46 -12.43 15.27
N VAL A 13 -17.63 -11.87 15.53
CA VAL A 13 -18.86 -12.21 14.79
C VAL A 13 -18.85 -11.52 13.43
N PHE A 14 -18.84 -12.28 12.35
CA PHE A 14 -19.03 -11.82 10.98
C PHE A 14 -20.50 -11.96 10.60
N GLU A 15 -21.04 -10.93 9.96
CA GLU A 15 -22.36 -10.92 9.33
C GLU A 15 -22.17 -10.69 7.84
N VAL A 16 -22.11 -11.78 7.08
CA VAL A 16 -21.88 -11.75 5.63
C VAL A 16 -23.11 -12.24 4.88
N THR A 17 -23.30 -11.77 3.65
CA THR A 17 -24.40 -12.25 2.81
C THR A 17 -24.17 -13.70 2.37
N THR A 18 -25.24 -14.44 2.06
CA THR A 18 -25.17 -15.82 1.53
C THR A 18 -24.37 -15.98 0.22
N ARG A 19 -24.05 -14.87 -0.47
CA ARG A 19 -23.12 -14.83 -1.62
C ARG A 19 -21.70 -15.27 -1.26
N TYR A 20 -21.25 -15.06 -0.03
CA TYR A 20 -19.88 -15.33 0.40
C TYR A 20 -19.85 -16.56 1.31
N THR A 21 -19.19 -17.62 0.85
CA THR A 21 -19.09 -18.90 1.59
C THR A 21 -17.65 -19.20 1.98
N ASP A 22 -17.47 -20.22 2.81
CA ASP A 22 -16.16 -20.80 3.15
C ASP A 22 -15.19 -19.79 3.76
N LEU A 23 -15.69 -18.95 4.68
CA LEU A 23 -14.88 -17.92 5.31
C LEU A 23 -13.74 -18.55 6.10
N GLN A 24 -12.50 -18.22 5.74
CA GLN A 24 -11.29 -18.65 6.45
C GLN A 24 -10.45 -17.42 6.84
N PRO A 25 -9.94 -17.34 8.07
CA PRO A 25 -9.11 -16.21 8.47
C PRO A 25 -7.76 -16.21 7.73
N VAL A 26 -7.36 -15.05 7.20
CA VAL A 26 -6.07 -14.87 6.47
C VAL A 26 -5.09 -13.99 7.25
N GLY A 27 -5.61 -13.01 7.98
CA GLY A 27 -4.79 -12.10 8.77
C GLY A 27 -5.61 -11.23 9.71
N MET A 28 -4.96 -10.83 10.82
CA MET A 28 -5.48 -9.85 11.77
C MET A 28 -4.63 -8.58 11.64
N GLY A 29 -5.23 -7.50 11.18
CA GLY A 29 -4.60 -6.18 11.09
C GLY A 29 -5.04 -5.27 12.24
N ALA A 30 -4.41 -4.10 12.37
CA ALA A 30 -4.74 -3.13 13.40
C ALA A 30 -6.18 -2.56 13.34
N PHE A 31 -6.91 -2.79 12.23
CA PHE A 31 -8.23 -2.19 11.97
C PHE A 31 -9.33 -3.21 11.65
N GLY A 32 -9.02 -4.51 11.70
CA GLY A 32 -10.01 -5.53 11.40
C GLY A 32 -9.42 -6.91 11.14
N LEU A 33 -10.32 -7.88 11.14
CA LEU A 33 -10.03 -9.24 10.72
C LEU A 33 -10.32 -9.36 9.22
N VAL A 34 -9.38 -9.97 8.48
CA VAL A 34 -9.53 -10.28 7.06
C VAL A 34 -9.72 -11.78 6.91
N CYS A 35 -10.80 -12.16 6.24
CA CYS A 35 -11.09 -13.55 5.89
C CYS A 35 -11.04 -13.71 4.36
N SER A 36 -10.49 -14.82 3.87
CA SER A 36 -10.80 -15.27 2.52
C SER A 36 -12.22 -15.82 2.49
N ALA A 37 -12.86 -15.76 1.34
CA ALA A 37 -14.16 -16.37 1.08
C ALA A 37 -14.28 -16.72 -0.41
N ARG A 38 -15.28 -17.53 -0.75
CA ARG A 38 -15.68 -17.77 -2.15
C ARG A 38 -16.89 -16.91 -2.50
N ASP A 39 -16.73 -16.06 -3.51
CA ASP A 39 -17.85 -15.33 -4.10
C ASP A 39 -18.63 -16.26 -5.04
N GLN A 40 -19.84 -16.64 -4.63
CA GLN A 40 -20.70 -17.58 -5.37
C GLN A 40 -21.24 -16.98 -6.68
N LEU A 41 -21.36 -15.65 -6.77
CA LEU A 41 -21.89 -14.98 -7.96
C LEU A 41 -20.82 -14.85 -9.04
N LYS A 42 -19.60 -14.43 -8.66
CA LYS A 42 -18.47 -14.25 -9.59
C LYS A 42 -17.54 -15.47 -9.67
N THR A 43 -17.87 -16.53 -8.93
CA THR A 43 -17.12 -17.80 -8.86
C THR A 43 -15.62 -17.61 -8.65
N ARG A 44 -15.22 -16.68 -7.79
CA ARG A 44 -13.81 -16.33 -7.56
C ARG A 44 -13.48 -16.18 -6.07
N PRO A 45 -12.23 -16.44 -5.65
CA PRO A 45 -11.80 -16.16 -4.30
C PRO A 45 -11.74 -14.66 -4.04
N VAL A 46 -12.12 -14.24 -2.84
CA VAL A 46 -12.13 -12.84 -2.40
C VAL A 46 -11.57 -12.72 -0.99
N ALA A 47 -11.07 -11.54 -0.65
CA ALA A 47 -10.73 -11.16 0.72
C ALA A 47 -11.81 -10.21 1.25
N ILE A 48 -12.35 -10.52 2.43
CA ILE A 48 -13.37 -9.75 3.13
C ILE A 48 -12.74 -9.17 4.39
N LYS A 49 -12.57 -7.84 4.39
CA LYS A 49 -12.10 -7.08 5.55
C LYS A 49 -13.32 -6.55 6.31
N LYS A 50 -13.49 -7.00 7.55
CA LYS A 50 -14.48 -6.43 8.47
C LYS A 50 -13.90 -5.19 9.15
N ILE A 51 -14.55 -4.04 8.99
CA ILE A 51 -14.24 -2.83 9.75
C ILE A 51 -15.03 -2.87 11.05
N MET A 52 -14.34 -3.00 12.18
CA MET A 52 -14.98 -3.14 13.49
C MET A 52 -15.37 -1.79 14.07
N ARG A 53 -16.65 -1.62 14.43
CA ARG A 53 -17.18 -0.41 15.10
C ARG A 53 -16.73 0.91 14.41
N PRO A 54 -16.91 1.06 13.09
CA PRO A 54 -16.40 2.22 12.35
C PRO A 54 -16.95 3.57 12.87
N PHE A 55 -18.12 3.56 13.52
CA PHE A 55 -18.80 4.76 14.00
C PHE A 55 -18.61 5.05 15.50
N SER A 56 -17.75 4.30 16.21
CA SER A 56 -17.58 4.53 17.66
C SER A 56 -16.90 5.86 18.01
N ALA A 57 -16.27 6.51 17.03
CA ALA A 57 -15.68 7.84 17.16
C ALA A 57 -15.63 8.53 15.78
N SER A 58 -15.83 9.85 15.73
CA SER A 58 -15.80 10.61 14.46
C SER A 58 -14.50 10.43 13.67
N VAL A 59 -13.36 10.33 14.37
CA VAL A 59 -12.05 10.11 13.74
C VAL A 59 -11.98 8.75 13.01
N LEU A 60 -12.57 7.71 13.59
CA LEU A 60 -12.64 6.38 12.98
C LEU A 60 -13.64 6.35 11.82
N ALA A 61 -14.77 7.06 11.95
CA ALA A 61 -15.76 7.16 10.91
C ALA A 61 -15.19 7.89 9.68
N LYS A 62 -14.59 9.06 9.87
CA LYS A 62 -13.88 9.82 8.82
C LYS A 62 -12.77 9.01 8.17
N ARG A 63 -12.05 8.20 8.95
CA ARG A 63 -11.03 7.29 8.43
C ARG A 63 -11.63 6.22 7.50
N THR A 64 -12.70 5.57 7.94
CA THR A 64 -13.39 4.52 7.18
C THR A 64 -14.01 5.08 5.89
N TYR A 65 -14.66 6.24 5.98
CA TYR A 65 -15.20 6.94 4.82
C TYR A 65 -14.11 7.28 3.80
N ARG A 66 -12.95 7.76 4.26
CA ARG A 66 -11.81 8.03 3.38
C ARG A 66 -11.31 6.78 2.66
N GLU A 67 -11.14 5.67 3.38
CA GLU A 67 -10.72 4.39 2.80
C GLU A 67 -11.71 3.93 1.74
N LEU A 68 -13.02 4.03 2.02
CA LEU A 68 -14.08 3.72 1.05
C LEU A 68 -13.97 4.59 -0.22
N LYS A 69 -13.87 5.91 -0.08
CA LYS A 69 -13.75 6.83 -1.22
C LYS A 69 -12.51 6.54 -2.08
N LEU A 70 -11.36 6.31 -1.44
CA LEU A 70 -10.11 6.00 -2.15
C LEU A 70 -10.20 4.67 -2.91
N LEU A 71 -10.73 3.61 -2.28
CA LEU A 71 -10.92 2.31 -2.92
C LEU A 71 -11.94 2.34 -4.07
N LYS A 72 -12.88 3.29 -4.06
CA LYS A 72 -13.80 3.53 -5.18
C LYS A 72 -13.09 4.24 -6.35
N HIS A 73 -12.23 5.22 -6.05
CA HIS A 73 -11.59 6.10 -7.03
C HIS A 73 -10.38 5.47 -7.72
N LEU A 74 -9.49 4.83 -6.94
CA LEU A 74 -8.22 4.32 -7.45
C LEU A 74 -8.42 3.02 -8.22
N ARG A 75 -8.04 3.01 -9.50
CA ARG A 75 -8.16 1.87 -10.41
C ARG A 75 -6.87 1.69 -11.20
N HIS A 76 -6.06 0.72 -10.77
CA HIS A 76 -4.75 0.43 -11.33
C HIS A 76 -4.33 -1.00 -10.96
N ASP A 77 -3.59 -1.70 -11.82
CA ASP A 77 -3.26 -3.11 -11.60
C ASP A 77 -2.43 -3.35 -10.36
N ASN A 78 -1.52 -2.42 -10.03
CA ASN A 78 -0.70 -2.48 -8.82
C ASN A 78 -1.33 -1.82 -7.59
N ILE A 79 -2.62 -1.51 -7.60
CA ILE A 79 -3.39 -1.00 -6.46
C ILE A 79 -4.55 -1.95 -6.17
N ILE A 80 -4.79 -2.24 -4.88
CA ILE A 80 -5.87 -3.15 -4.50
C ILE A 80 -7.23 -2.58 -4.95
N SER A 81 -8.02 -3.41 -5.64
CA SER A 81 -9.32 -2.99 -6.15
C SER A 81 -10.47 -3.55 -5.31
N MET A 82 -11.35 -2.67 -4.86
CA MET A 82 -12.59 -3.08 -4.20
C MET A 82 -13.59 -3.56 -5.25
N SER A 83 -14.19 -4.71 -4.96
CA SER A 83 -15.11 -5.42 -5.85
C SER A 83 -16.53 -5.54 -5.31
N ASP A 84 -16.69 -5.39 -3.99
CA ASP A 84 -17.98 -5.24 -3.33
C ASP A 84 -17.79 -4.49 -2.01
N VAL A 85 -18.87 -3.88 -1.53
CA VAL A 85 -18.97 -3.30 -0.19
C VAL A 85 -20.39 -3.45 0.31
N PHE A 86 -20.54 -3.85 1.57
CA PHE A 86 -21.85 -3.98 2.19
C PHE A 86 -21.81 -3.64 3.67
N ILE A 87 -22.99 -3.35 4.20
CA ILE A 87 -23.23 -3.01 5.60
C ILE A 87 -24.10 -4.11 6.19
N SER A 88 -23.71 -4.64 7.35
CA SER A 88 -24.47 -5.71 8.01
C SER A 88 -25.61 -5.16 8.90
N PRO A 89 -26.52 -6.04 9.38
CA PRO A 89 -27.56 -5.64 10.32
C PRO A 89 -27.05 -5.01 11.63
N LEU A 90 -25.86 -5.40 12.11
CA LEU A 90 -25.16 -4.74 13.23
C LEU A 90 -24.40 -3.47 12.84
N GLU A 91 -24.61 -2.97 11.63
CA GLU A 91 -24.00 -1.76 11.09
C GLU A 91 -22.46 -1.82 10.97
N ASP A 92 -21.88 -3.02 10.93
CA ASP A 92 -20.48 -3.20 10.56
C ASP A 92 -20.33 -3.06 9.03
N ILE A 93 -19.20 -2.49 8.60
CA ILE A 93 -18.88 -2.32 7.17
C ILE A 93 -17.90 -3.41 6.74
N TYR A 94 -18.15 -4.00 5.58
CA TYR A 94 -17.31 -5.04 4.99
C TYR A 94 -16.80 -4.58 3.62
N PHE A 95 -15.48 -4.56 3.45
CA PHE A 95 -14.85 -4.34 2.15
C PHE A 95 -14.47 -5.68 1.54
N VAL A 96 -14.87 -5.90 0.29
CA VAL A 96 -14.55 -7.13 -0.46
C VAL A 96 -13.60 -6.79 -1.60
N THR A 97 -12.39 -7.31 -1.52
CA THR A 97 -11.35 -7.16 -2.54
C THR A 97 -11.04 -8.50 -3.18
N GLU A 98 -10.22 -8.48 -4.22
CA GLU A 98 -9.51 -9.69 -4.67
C GLU A 98 -8.69 -10.32 -3.53
N LEU A 99 -8.61 -11.64 -3.53
CA LEU A 99 -7.74 -12.40 -2.64
C LEU A 99 -6.38 -12.59 -3.30
N LEU A 100 -5.31 -12.19 -2.63
CA LEU A 100 -3.93 -12.48 -3.04
C LEU A 100 -3.32 -13.53 -2.10
N GLY A 101 -2.30 -14.24 -2.60
CA GLY A 101 -1.75 -15.43 -1.95
C GLY A 101 -0.94 -15.11 -0.70
N THR A 102 -0.16 -14.02 -0.69
CA THR A 102 0.67 -13.62 0.44
C THR A 102 0.89 -12.10 0.47
N ASP A 103 1.59 -11.61 1.48
CA ASP A 103 2.19 -10.28 1.50
C ASP A 103 3.72 -10.38 1.41
N LEU A 104 4.38 -9.27 1.03
CA LEU A 104 5.84 -9.21 0.86
C LEU A 104 6.58 -9.50 2.17
N TYR A 105 6.01 -9.13 3.32
CA TYR A 105 6.58 -9.43 4.63
C TYR A 105 6.67 -10.96 4.85
N ARG A 106 5.57 -11.68 4.67
CA ARG A 106 5.52 -13.14 4.79
C ARG A 106 6.38 -13.84 3.74
N LEU A 107 6.35 -13.38 2.49
CA LEU A 107 7.13 -13.97 1.39
C LEU A 107 8.63 -13.94 1.74
N ARG A 108 9.12 -12.79 2.22
CA ARG A 108 10.53 -12.61 2.59
C ARG A 108 10.94 -13.39 3.84
N GLN A 109 10.00 -13.71 4.74
CA GLN A 109 10.28 -14.59 5.88
C GLN A 109 10.44 -16.06 5.46
N SER A 110 9.78 -16.47 4.37
CA SER A 110 9.82 -17.84 3.89
C SER A 110 11.09 -18.17 3.11
N ARG A 111 11.59 -17.24 2.29
CA ARG A 111 12.79 -17.43 1.47
C ARG A 111 13.45 -16.10 1.10
N PRO A 112 14.77 -16.08 0.87
CA PRO A 112 15.44 -14.96 0.21
C PRO A 112 14.85 -14.70 -1.18
N LEU A 113 14.82 -13.43 -1.60
CA LEU A 113 14.33 -13.03 -2.92
C LEU A 113 15.48 -13.00 -3.92
N GLU A 114 15.25 -13.54 -5.13
CA GLU A 114 16.21 -13.43 -6.22
C GLU A 114 16.18 -12.03 -6.84
N LYS A 115 17.31 -11.61 -7.42
CA LYS A 115 17.50 -10.24 -7.94
C LYS A 115 16.40 -9.81 -8.92
N GLN A 116 15.96 -10.72 -9.79
CA GLN A 116 14.92 -10.44 -10.78
C GLN A 116 13.56 -10.15 -10.13
N PHE A 117 13.20 -10.88 -9.06
CA PHE A 117 11.97 -10.61 -8.31
C PHE A 117 12.05 -9.28 -7.56
N ILE A 118 13.21 -8.93 -7.00
CA ILE A 118 13.40 -7.63 -6.32
C ILE A 118 13.19 -6.48 -7.31
N GLN A 119 13.78 -6.57 -8.50
CA GLN A 119 13.62 -5.59 -9.57
C GLN A 119 12.16 -5.48 -10.02
N TYR A 120 11.49 -6.62 -10.25
CA TYR A 120 10.09 -6.65 -10.69
C TYR A 120 9.12 -6.13 -9.62
N PHE A 121 9.32 -6.48 -8.35
CA PHE A 121 8.51 -5.94 -7.26
C PHE A 121 8.74 -4.45 -7.06
N LEU A 122 9.98 -3.96 -7.17
CA LEU A 122 10.24 -2.53 -7.10
C LEU A 122 9.55 -1.77 -8.24
N TYR A 123 9.64 -2.28 -9.48
CA TYR A 123 8.94 -1.71 -10.64
C TYR A 123 7.44 -1.56 -10.37
N GLN A 124 6.78 -2.64 -9.96
CA GLN A 124 5.33 -2.62 -9.70
C GLN A 124 4.94 -1.69 -8.54
N ILE A 125 5.76 -1.59 -7.48
CA ILE A 125 5.55 -0.62 -6.38
C ILE A 125 5.61 0.81 -6.94
N LEU A 126 6.64 1.14 -7.71
CA LEU A 126 6.83 2.48 -8.26
C LEU A 126 5.75 2.84 -9.28
N ARG A 127 5.34 1.88 -10.12
CA ARG A 127 4.21 2.02 -11.06
C ARG A 127 2.91 2.36 -10.32
N GLY A 128 2.60 1.63 -9.26
CA GLY A 128 1.47 1.94 -8.37
C GLY A 128 1.59 3.31 -7.70
N LEU A 129 2.79 3.68 -7.23
CA LEU A 129 3.01 4.99 -6.61
C LEU A 129 2.88 6.15 -7.60
N LYS A 130 3.38 6.03 -8.85
CA LYS A 130 3.19 7.03 -9.91
C LYS A 130 1.70 7.34 -10.10
N TYR A 131 0.88 6.29 -10.23
CA TYR A 131 -0.57 6.43 -10.35
C TYR A 131 -1.18 7.13 -9.12
N VAL A 132 -0.88 6.67 -7.91
CA VAL A 132 -1.43 7.24 -6.66
C VAL A 132 -1.00 8.71 -6.45
N HIS A 133 0.25 9.02 -6.73
CA HIS A 133 0.82 10.37 -6.59
C HIS A 133 0.21 11.34 -7.61
N SER A 134 0.00 10.92 -8.86
CA SER A 134 -0.70 11.73 -9.88
C SER A 134 -2.16 12.02 -9.50
N ALA A 135 -2.80 11.13 -8.74
CA ALA A 135 -4.13 11.36 -8.16
C ALA A 135 -4.12 12.37 -6.98
N GLY A 136 -2.95 12.88 -6.56
CA GLY A 136 -2.83 13.77 -5.40
C GLY A 136 -3.06 13.04 -4.08
N VAL A 137 -2.72 11.75 -4.02
CA VAL A 137 -2.86 10.91 -2.82
C VAL A 137 -1.46 10.53 -2.33
N ILE A 138 -1.22 10.64 -1.02
CA ILE A 138 -0.01 10.16 -0.36
C ILE A 138 -0.38 8.93 0.48
N HIS A 139 0.33 7.81 0.34
CA HIS A 139 0.01 6.55 1.03
C HIS A 139 0.34 6.60 2.53
N ARG A 140 1.53 7.09 2.90
CA ARG A 140 2.04 7.36 4.26
C ARG A 140 2.31 6.16 5.19
N ASP A 141 1.79 4.97 4.88
CA ASP A 141 2.05 3.76 5.67
C ASP A 141 2.51 2.60 4.76
N LEU A 142 3.34 2.92 3.75
CA LEU A 142 3.87 1.91 2.85
C LEU A 142 4.89 1.05 3.61
N LYS A 143 4.67 -0.27 3.60
CA LYS A 143 5.48 -1.26 4.31
C LYS A 143 5.24 -2.65 3.70
N PRO A 144 6.11 -3.64 3.90
CA PRO A 144 6.00 -4.94 3.24
C PRO A 144 4.66 -5.67 3.50
N SER A 145 4.04 -5.51 4.67
CA SER A 145 2.72 -6.12 4.95
C SER A 145 1.56 -5.49 4.17
N ASN A 146 1.77 -4.31 3.58
CA ASN A 146 0.79 -3.59 2.77
C ASN A 146 1.05 -3.77 1.26
N ILE A 147 2.00 -4.64 0.91
CA ILE A 147 2.29 -5.09 -0.46
C ILE A 147 1.83 -6.54 -0.55
N VAL A 148 0.67 -6.77 -1.14
CA VAL A 148 0.11 -8.12 -1.32
C VAL A 148 0.47 -8.67 -2.69
N ILE A 149 0.73 -9.96 -2.80
CA ILE A 149 1.34 -10.63 -3.96
C ILE A 149 0.56 -11.91 -4.30
N ASN A 150 0.29 -12.14 -5.59
CA ASN A 150 -0.35 -13.36 -6.09
C ASN A 150 0.70 -14.42 -6.51
N GLU A 151 0.24 -15.57 -6.98
CA GLU A 151 1.10 -16.69 -7.41
C GLU A 151 1.95 -16.35 -8.65
N ASN A 152 1.49 -15.41 -9.47
CA ASN A 152 2.20 -14.93 -10.67
C ASN A 152 3.24 -13.83 -10.37
N CYS A 153 3.46 -13.51 -9.09
CA CYS A 153 4.31 -12.40 -8.65
C CYS A 153 3.79 -11.01 -9.06
N ASP A 154 2.50 -10.87 -9.37
CA ASP A 154 1.86 -9.56 -9.47
C ASP A 154 1.57 -9.05 -8.05
N LEU A 155 1.91 -7.79 -7.80
CA LEU A 155 1.67 -7.15 -6.52
C LEU A 155 0.64 -6.04 -6.60
N LYS A 156 0.01 -5.80 -5.46
CA LYS A 156 -0.91 -4.69 -5.23
C LYS A 156 -0.61 -4.00 -3.90
N ILE A 157 -0.60 -2.66 -3.94
CA ILE A 157 -0.52 -1.82 -2.75
C ILE A 157 -1.91 -1.75 -2.10
N CYS A 158 -1.97 -1.94 -0.78
CA CYS A 158 -3.22 -1.91 -0.01
C CYS A 158 -3.11 -1.06 1.28
N ASP A 159 -4.24 -0.91 1.98
CA ASP A 159 -4.37 -0.14 3.23
C ASP A 159 -4.15 1.39 3.11
N PHE A 160 -5.07 2.04 2.40
CA PHE A 160 -5.13 3.49 2.25
C PHE A 160 -5.81 4.21 3.44
N GLY A 161 -6.05 3.52 4.58
CA GLY A 161 -6.74 4.13 5.72
C GLY A 161 -6.03 5.35 6.31
N LEU A 162 -4.73 5.47 6.06
CA LEU A 162 -3.90 6.59 6.52
C LEU A 162 -3.55 7.58 5.41
N ALA A 163 -3.96 7.30 4.19
CA ALA A 163 -3.67 8.15 3.05
C ALA A 163 -4.31 9.54 3.22
N ARG A 164 -3.65 10.58 2.71
CA ARG A 164 -4.09 11.99 2.85
C ARG A 164 -3.65 12.81 1.63
N VAL A 165 -4.21 14.03 1.53
CA VAL A 165 -3.66 15.12 0.73
C VAL A 165 -2.44 15.73 1.43
N GLN A 166 -1.63 16.46 0.67
CA GLN A 166 -0.58 17.34 1.20
C GLN A 166 -1.20 18.35 2.19
N ASP A 167 -0.90 18.21 3.49
CA ASP A 167 -1.49 19.03 4.56
C ASP A 167 -0.41 19.50 5.55
N PRO A 168 -0.36 20.79 5.90
CA PRO A 168 0.64 21.34 6.81
C PRO A 168 0.46 21.10 8.32
N GLN A 169 -0.70 20.61 8.80
CA GLN A 169 -0.93 20.36 10.23
C GLN A 169 -1.05 18.87 10.53
N MET A 170 0.06 18.23 10.93
CA MET A 170 0.11 16.77 10.98
C MET A 170 0.72 16.25 12.28
N THR A 171 -0.07 15.57 13.10
CA THR A 171 0.33 14.97 14.38
C THR A 171 0.86 13.54 14.24
N GLY A 172 1.71 13.14 15.19
CA GLY A 172 2.43 11.86 15.22
C GLY A 172 1.51 10.64 15.32
N TYR A 173 1.81 9.61 14.52
CA TYR A 173 0.98 8.42 14.36
C TYR A 173 1.61 7.15 14.99
N VAL A 174 0.79 6.22 15.48
CA VAL A 174 1.18 4.94 16.11
C VAL A 174 1.06 3.80 15.09
N SER A 175 2.15 3.45 14.41
CA SER A 175 2.32 2.28 13.52
C SER A 175 3.82 1.97 13.44
N THR A 176 4.18 0.86 12.82
CA THR A 176 5.57 0.47 12.55
C THR A 176 6.31 1.62 11.89
N ARG A 177 7.36 2.12 12.56
CA ARG A 177 8.08 3.34 12.15
C ARG A 177 9.24 3.11 11.18
N TYR A 178 9.57 1.86 10.90
CA TYR A 178 10.79 1.47 10.19
C TYR A 178 10.89 2.02 8.76
N TYR A 179 9.74 2.25 8.13
CA TYR A 179 9.63 2.73 6.75
C TYR A 179 9.28 4.23 6.66
N ARG A 180 9.22 4.94 7.79
CA ARG A 180 8.84 6.36 7.81
C ARG A 180 10.01 7.23 7.41
N ALA A 181 9.73 8.21 6.58
CA ALA A 181 10.69 9.21 6.15
C ALA A 181 11.14 10.11 7.32
N PRO A 182 12.40 10.59 7.33
CA PRO A 182 12.95 11.37 8.43
C PRO A 182 12.17 12.67 8.66
N GLU A 183 11.62 13.29 7.61
CA GLU A 183 10.80 14.50 7.71
C GLU A 183 9.54 14.34 8.56
N ILE A 184 8.95 13.14 8.59
CA ILE A 184 7.79 12.83 9.43
C ILE A 184 8.19 12.86 10.91
N MET A 185 9.45 12.49 11.21
CA MET A 185 9.99 12.43 12.56
C MET A 185 10.55 13.78 13.00
N LEU A 186 11.10 14.55 12.06
CA LEU A 186 11.64 15.89 12.27
C LEU A 186 10.55 16.97 12.30
N THR A 187 9.28 16.59 12.30
CA THR A 187 8.12 17.50 12.42
C THR A 187 8.16 18.63 11.37
N TRP A 188 8.59 18.33 10.15
CA TRP A 188 8.43 19.30 9.08
C TRP A 188 6.95 19.49 8.84
N GLN A 189 6.51 20.73 8.96
CA GLN A 189 5.13 21.12 8.69
C GLN A 189 4.74 20.94 7.21
N LYS A 190 5.62 20.42 6.35
CA LYS A 190 5.32 20.14 4.94
C LYS A 190 6.03 18.86 4.53
N TYR A 191 5.26 17.82 4.25
CA TYR A 191 5.73 16.62 3.57
C TYR A 191 4.80 16.32 2.41
N ASP A 192 5.35 15.64 1.40
CA ASP A 192 4.71 15.42 0.10
C ASP A 192 4.79 13.94 -0.26
N VAL A 193 4.38 13.58 -1.48
CA VAL A 193 4.47 12.23 -2.08
C VAL A 193 5.85 11.57 -1.91
N ALA A 194 6.91 12.35 -1.77
CA ALA A 194 8.28 11.88 -1.53
C ALA A 194 8.42 10.97 -0.29
N VAL A 195 7.54 11.07 0.72
CA VAL A 195 7.60 10.18 1.89
C VAL A 195 7.40 8.72 1.50
N ASP A 196 6.59 8.44 0.48
CA ASP A 196 6.34 7.08 0.01
C ASP A 196 7.54 6.53 -0.76
N ILE A 197 8.33 7.40 -1.41
CA ILE A 197 9.59 7.01 -2.05
C ILE A 197 10.62 6.59 -1.02
N TRP A 198 10.71 7.29 0.11
CA TRP A 198 11.56 6.84 1.21
C TRP A 198 11.13 5.45 1.70
N SER A 199 9.84 5.25 1.92
CA SER A 199 9.30 3.95 2.32
C SER A 199 9.63 2.85 1.30
N ALA A 200 9.49 3.13 0.00
CA ALA A 200 9.87 2.21 -1.07
C ALA A 200 11.38 1.92 -1.07
N GLY A 201 12.24 2.90 -0.76
CA GLY A 201 13.68 2.69 -0.59
C GLY A 201 14.01 1.79 0.60
N CYS A 202 13.33 1.98 1.74
CA CYS A 202 13.45 1.07 2.89
C CYS A 202 13.00 -0.35 2.55
N ILE A 203 11.92 -0.50 1.78
CA ILE A 203 11.42 -1.81 1.31
C ILE A 203 12.44 -2.46 0.36
N LEU A 204 13.03 -1.70 -0.57
CA LEU A 204 14.05 -2.18 -1.49
C LEU A 204 15.28 -2.72 -0.75
N ALA A 205 15.80 -1.94 0.21
CA ALA A 205 16.90 -2.39 1.05
C ALA A 205 16.54 -3.64 1.87
N GLU A 206 15.33 -3.71 2.41
CA GLU A 206 14.86 -4.91 3.12
C GLU A 206 14.74 -6.13 2.20
N MET A 207 14.36 -5.95 0.93
CA MET A 207 14.35 -7.03 -0.05
C MET A 207 15.76 -7.55 -0.34
N PHE A 208 16.79 -6.69 -0.30
CA PHE A 208 18.19 -7.13 -0.45
C PHE A 208 18.68 -7.97 0.73
N GLU A 209 18.32 -7.59 1.96
CA GLU A 209 18.96 -8.15 3.18
C GLU A 209 18.12 -9.16 3.94
N GLY A 210 16.81 -9.22 3.68
CA GLY A 210 15.90 -10.03 4.49
C GLY A 210 15.62 -9.47 5.89
N THR A 211 16.01 -8.22 6.18
CA THR A 211 15.66 -7.56 7.45
C THR A 211 15.38 -6.07 7.25
N PRO A 212 14.54 -5.43 8.10
CA PRO A 212 14.26 -4.01 7.98
C PRO A 212 15.52 -3.16 8.09
N LEU A 213 15.68 -2.19 7.17
CA LEU A 213 16.87 -1.33 7.13
C LEU A 213 17.03 -0.47 8.39
N PHE A 214 15.93 0.06 8.92
CA PHE A 214 15.94 0.96 10.08
C PHE A 214 14.97 0.48 11.18
N PRO A 215 15.33 -0.53 12.00
CA PRO A 215 14.47 -1.09 13.04
C PRO A 215 14.48 -0.29 14.36
N GLY A 216 14.05 0.97 14.33
CA GLY A 216 14.11 1.88 15.47
C GLY A 216 13.07 1.63 16.56
N LYS A 217 13.54 1.61 17.82
CA LYS A 217 12.71 1.34 19.02
C LYS A 217 11.70 2.45 19.32
N ASP A 218 12.08 3.69 19.06
CA ASP A 218 11.29 4.91 19.24
C ASP A 218 11.71 5.96 18.18
N HIS A 219 11.13 7.17 18.21
CA HIS A 219 11.43 8.21 17.23
C HIS A 219 12.88 8.70 17.30
N VAL A 220 13.46 8.77 18.49
CA VAL A 220 14.84 9.22 18.68
C VAL A 220 15.82 8.18 18.15
N HIS A 221 15.62 6.92 18.54
CA HIS A 221 16.46 5.81 18.09
C HIS A 221 16.32 5.58 16.59
N GLN A 222 15.11 5.67 16.03
CA GLN A 222 14.87 5.57 14.58
C GLN A 222 15.63 6.66 13.81
N PHE A 223 15.74 7.87 14.34
CA PHE A 223 16.50 8.94 13.68
C PHE A 223 18.01 8.70 13.81
N SER A 224 18.44 8.24 14.99
CA SER A 224 19.84 7.85 15.22
C SER A 224 20.31 6.81 14.20
N ILE A 225 19.58 5.71 14.00
CA ILE A 225 19.98 4.68 13.01
C ILE A 225 19.96 5.16 11.57
N ILE A 226 19.08 6.11 11.21
CA ILE A 226 19.12 6.74 9.88
C ILE A 226 20.44 7.48 9.69
N THR A 227 20.87 8.25 10.70
CA THR A 227 22.15 8.97 10.67
C THR A 227 23.39 8.07 10.76
N GLU A 228 23.26 6.80 11.16
CA GLU A 228 24.35 5.81 11.10
C GLU A 228 24.69 5.42 9.67
N LEU A 229 23.70 5.42 8.77
CA LEU A 229 23.90 5.14 7.36
C LEU A 229 24.13 6.43 6.55
N LEU A 230 23.26 7.42 6.69
CA LEU A 230 23.27 8.64 5.87
C LEU A 230 24.21 9.74 6.40
N GLY A 231 24.81 9.54 7.57
CA GLY A 231 25.55 10.58 8.26
C GLY A 231 24.64 11.64 8.88
N THR A 232 25.23 12.72 9.38
CA THR A 232 24.48 13.86 9.92
C THR A 232 23.70 14.57 8.80
N PRO A 233 22.44 15.01 9.06
CA PRO A 233 21.69 15.77 8.07
C PRO A 233 22.46 17.01 7.62
N PRO A 234 22.46 17.34 6.32
CA PRO A 234 23.12 18.55 5.83
C PRO A 234 22.54 19.83 6.43
N ASP A 235 23.32 20.92 6.48
CA ASP A 235 22.91 22.16 7.13
C ASP A 235 21.63 22.79 6.52
N ASP A 236 21.42 22.65 5.21
CA ASP A 236 20.19 23.12 4.53
C ASP A 236 18.95 22.33 4.96
N VAL A 237 19.12 21.05 5.31
CA VAL A 237 18.08 20.20 5.91
C VAL A 237 17.84 20.55 7.38
N ILE A 238 18.89 20.86 8.14
CA ILE A 238 18.74 21.26 9.55
C ILE A 238 17.99 22.59 9.66
N GLN A 239 18.23 23.53 8.74
CA GLN A 239 17.60 24.85 8.74
C GLN A 239 16.09 24.82 8.43
N THR A 240 15.56 23.75 7.84
CA THR A 240 14.12 23.61 7.59
C THR A 240 13.34 23.06 8.80
N ILE A 241 14.03 22.64 9.86
CA ILE A 241 13.39 22.13 11.08
C ILE A 241 12.72 23.28 11.83
N GLY A 242 11.38 23.36 11.75
CA GLY A 242 10.60 24.43 12.40
C GLY A 242 10.40 24.27 13.91
N SER A 243 10.65 23.09 14.48
CA SER A 243 10.50 22.81 15.90
C SER A 243 11.82 23.01 16.64
N GLU A 244 11.87 23.95 17.60
CA GLU A 244 13.08 24.19 18.41
C GLU A 244 13.55 22.96 19.18
N ASN A 245 12.60 22.18 19.73
CA ASN A 245 12.91 20.95 20.46
C ASN A 245 13.56 19.90 19.55
N THR A 246 13.02 19.76 18.34
CA THR A 246 13.56 18.84 17.33
C THR A 246 14.95 19.30 16.87
N LEU A 247 15.13 20.60 16.66
CA LEU A 247 16.41 21.18 16.27
C LEU A 247 17.48 20.93 17.33
N ARG A 248 17.18 21.19 18.61
CA ARG A 248 18.10 20.89 19.73
C ARG A 248 18.44 19.40 19.80
N PHE A 249 17.46 18.53 19.59
CA PHE A 249 17.70 17.10 19.53
C PHE A 249 18.67 16.72 18.40
N VAL A 250 18.42 17.18 17.17
CA VAL A 250 19.30 16.90 16.02
C VAL A 250 20.71 17.45 16.26
N GLN A 251 20.84 18.66 16.81
CA GLN A 251 22.13 19.27 17.14
C GLN A 251 22.86 18.57 18.29
N SER A 252 22.14 17.87 19.17
CA SER A 252 22.74 17.10 20.26
C SER A 252 23.34 15.76 19.81
N LEU A 253 22.99 15.28 18.62
CA LEU A 253 23.50 14.01 18.11
C LEU A 253 24.98 14.14 17.69
N PRO A 254 25.79 13.08 17.85
CA PRO A 254 27.16 13.07 17.37
C PRO A 254 27.21 13.33 15.86
N ARG A 255 28.19 14.12 15.40
CA ARG A 255 28.47 14.25 13.97
C ARG A 255 28.96 12.91 13.41
N ARG A 256 28.42 12.53 12.26
CA ARG A 256 28.67 11.26 11.58
C ARG A 256 28.88 11.51 10.09
N GLU A 257 29.89 10.88 9.54
CA GLU A 257 30.09 10.81 8.09
C GLU A 257 29.16 9.76 7.47
N PRO A 258 28.67 9.97 6.25
CA PRO A 258 27.85 8.98 5.55
C PRO A 258 28.64 7.71 5.25
N VAL A 259 27.97 6.55 5.37
CA VAL A 259 28.52 5.26 4.96
C VAL A 259 28.20 5.05 3.49
N SER A 260 29.21 4.66 2.69
CA SER A 260 29.00 4.32 1.28
C SER A 260 28.00 3.16 1.15
N PHE A 261 26.95 3.33 0.33
CA PHE A 261 25.95 2.26 0.17
C PHE A 261 26.56 1.03 -0.50
N LYS A 262 27.51 1.21 -1.42
CA LYS A 262 28.27 0.11 -2.02
C LYS A 262 29.01 -0.73 -0.97
N ALA A 263 29.52 -0.09 0.09
CA ALA A 263 30.15 -0.79 1.20
C ALA A 263 29.12 -1.41 2.16
N ARG A 264 27.98 -0.74 2.38
CA ARG A 264 26.88 -1.23 3.23
C ARG A 264 26.18 -2.47 2.65
N PHE A 265 26.04 -2.53 1.33
CA PHE A 265 25.31 -3.57 0.61
C PHE A 265 26.24 -4.33 -0.35
N PRO A 266 27.21 -5.10 0.17
CA PRO A 266 28.16 -5.81 -0.66
C PRO A 266 27.46 -6.88 -1.52
N GLY A 267 27.82 -6.96 -2.80
CA GLY A 267 27.28 -7.95 -3.74
C GLY A 267 25.93 -7.59 -4.39
N ILE A 268 25.33 -6.46 -3.99
CA ILE A 268 24.19 -5.87 -4.68
C ILE A 268 24.67 -5.14 -5.94
N GLU A 269 23.85 -5.17 -6.99
CA GLU A 269 24.17 -4.58 -8.27
C GLU A 269 24.36 -3.06 -8.19
N PRO A 270 25.37 -2.48 -8.87
CA PRO A 270 25.64 -1.04 -8.81
C PRO A 270 24.44 -0.16 -9.15
N LEU A 271 23.63 -0.54 -10.16
CA LEU A 271 22.45 0.25 -10.56
C LEU A 271 21.34 0.22 -9.51
N ALA A 272 21.19 -0.90 -8.78
CA ALA A 272 20.23 -1.01 -7.70
C ALA A 272 20.63 -0.13 -6.50
N ILE A 273 21.94 -0.06 -6.21
CA ILE A 273 22.50 0.82 -5.19
C ILE A 273 22.35 2.29 -5.57
N ASP A 274 22.65 2.65 -6.81
CA ASP A 274 22.48 4.02 -7.32
C ASP A 274 21.03 4.49 -7.23
N LEU A 275 20.05 3.62 -7.56
CA LEU A 275 18.64 3.92 -7.36
C LEU A 275 18.30 4.09 -5.87
N LEU A 276 18.78 3.19 -5.01
CA LEU A 276 18.53 3.23 -3.57
C LEU A 276 19.10 4.52 -2.93
N GLU A 277 20.29 4.97 -3.34
CA GLU A 277 20.89 6.24 -2.91
C GLU A 277 20.03 7.45 -3.29
N LYS A 278 19.40 7.43 -4.48
CA LYS A 278 18.47 8.49 -4.93
C LYS A 278 17.12 8.48 -4.20
N MET A 279 16.71 7.33 -3.64
CA MET A 279 15.49 7.19 -2.84
C MET A 279 15.72 7.57 -1.36
N LEU A 280 16.87 7.24 -0.78
CA LEU A 280 17.18 7.45 0.64
C LEU A 280 17.95 8.77 0.87
N VAL A 281 17.31 9.88 0.48
CA VAL A 281 17.85 11.24 0.65
C VAL A 281 17.09 11.97 1.77
N PHE A 282 17.82 12.71 2.62
CA PHE A 282 17.22 13.51 3.70
C PHE A 282 16.28 14.60 3.18
N ASP A 283 16.70 15.36 2.16
CA ASP A 283 15.87 16.38 1.53
C ASP A 283 14.88 15.74 0.54
N PRO A 284 13.57 15.74 0.81
CA PRO A 284 12.55 15.13 -0.02
C PRO A 284 12.42 15.81 -1.37
N ARG A 285 12.88 17.07 -1.51
CA ARG A 285 12.89 17.80 -2.78
C ARG A 285 13.99 17.28 -3.72
N LYS A 286 15.01 16.62 -3.17
CA LYS A 286 16.12 16.01 -3.91
C LYS A 286 15.93 14.50 -4.08
N ARG A 287 14.87 13.94 -3.49
CA ARG A 287 14.53 12.52 -3.59
C ARG A 287 13.91 12.26 -4.97
N ILE A 288 14.32 11.19 -5.62
CA ILE A 288 13.77 10.80 -6.93
C ILE A 288 12.25 10.61 -6.84
N THR A 289 11.51 11.03 -7.86
CA THR A 289 10.06 10.77 -7.93
C THR A 289 9.77 9.35 -8.41
N ALA A 290 8.54 8.87 -8.26
CA ALA A 290 8.14 7.56 -8.78
C ALA A 290 8.33 7.48 -10.30
N ALA A 291 7.97 8.54 -11.03
CA ALA A 291 8.13 8.62 -12.48
C ALA A 291 9.60 8.59 -12.93
N GLU A 292 10.46 9.38 -12.28
CA GLU A 292 11.91 9.36 -12.56
C GLU A 292 12.56 8.02 -12.18
N ALA A 293 12.07 7.38 -11.12
CA ALA A 293 12.58 6.08 -10.68
C ALA A 293 12.22 4.96 -11.66
N LEU A 294 11.03 4.99 -12.29
CA LEU A 294 10.63 4.03 -13.33
C LEU A 294 11.54 4.12 -14.57
N ALA A 295 11.94 5.33 -14.95
CA ALA A 295 12.90 5.57 -16.04
C ALA A 295 14.36 5.29 -15.67
N HIS A 296 14.65 4.81 -14.45
CA HIS A 296 16.01 4.53 -14.01
C HIS A 296 16.59 3.31 -14.74
N PRO A 297 17.90 3.28 -15.11
CA PRO A 297 18.51 2.13 -15.79
C PRO A 297 18.37 0.79 -15.06
N TYR A 298 18.22 0.82 -13.74
CA TYR A 298 17.94 -0.39 -12.96
C TYR A 298 16.59 -1.04 -13.29
N LEU A 299 15.63 -0.32 -13.85
CA LEU A 299 14.29 -0.82 -14.18
C LEU A 299 14.04 -0.91 -15.69
N GLU A 300 15.07 -0.68 -16.51
CA GLU A 300 14.99 -0.66 -17.98
C GLU A 300 14.30 -1.91 -18.55
N THR A 301 14.52 -3.08 -17.95
CA THR A 301 13.92 -4.36 -18.38
C THR A 301 12.39 -4.36 -18.35
N TYR A 302 11.77 -3.59 -17.44
CA TYR A 302 10.32 -3.58 -17.22
C TYR A 302 9.67 -2.23 -17.57
N HIS A 303 10.46 -1.18 -17.72
CA HIS A 303 9.98 0.16 -18.01
C HIS A 303 9.22 0.20 -19.35
N ASP A 304 7.97 0.67 -19.30
CA ASP A 304 7.13 0.91 -20.47
C ASP A 304 6.26 2.14 -20.19
N GLU A 305 6.62 3.28 -20.78
CA GLU A 305 5.87 4.54 -20.60
C GLU A 305 4.39 4.41 -20.97
N ALA A 306 4.05 3.58 -21.95
CA ALA A 306 2.66 3.39 -22.40
C ALA A 306 1.84 2.55 -21.42
N ASP A 307 2.50 1.68 -20.65
CA ASP A 307 1.88 0.88 -19.59
C ASP A 307 2.13 1.47 -18.20
N GLU A 308 2.54 2.72 -18.05
CA GLU A 308 2.70 3.37 -16.74
C GLU A 308 1.73 4.54 -16.57
N PRO A 309 0.42 4.27 -16.41
CA PRO A 309 -0.60 5.31 -16.46
C PRO A 309 -0.60 6.21 -15.21
N GLU A 310 -1.00 7.46 -15.42
CA GLU A 310 -1.41 8.38 -14.36
C GLU A 310 -2.92 8.27 -14.11
N ALA A 311 -3.37 8.75 -12.96
CA ALA A 311 -4.79 8.84 -12.66
C ALA A 311 -5.46 9.90 -13.53
N ALA A 312 -6.60 9.57 -14.15
CA ALA A 312 -7.34 10.47 -15.03
C ALA A 312 -7.79 11.78 -14.36
N SER A 313 -7.91 11.78 -13.03
CA SER A 313 -8.28 12.96 -12.25
C SER A 313 -7.71 12.87 -10.84
N LYS A 314 -7.40 14.03 -10.26
CA LYS A 314 -7.07 14.14 -8.84
C LYS A 314 -8.23 13.68 -7.97
N PHE A 315 -7.92 13.08 -6.83
CA PHE A 315 -8.90 12.68 -5.83
C PHE A 315 -9.52 13.91 -5.17
N ASP A 316 -10.85 13.89 -5.00
CA ASP A 316 -11.57 14.96 -4.32
C ASP A 316 -11.42 14.85 -2.80
N TRP A 317 -10.67 15.80 -2.23
CA TRP A 317 -10.41 15.90 -0.79
C TRP A 317 -11.35 16.87 -0.06
N SER A 318 -12.43 17.33 -0.69
CA SER A 318 -13.40 18.31 -0.12
C SER A 318 -13.89 17.98 1.29
N PHE A 319 -13.96 16.70 1.66
CA PHE A 319 -14.39 16.23 2.98
C PHE A 319 -13.27 16.22 4.05
N ASN A 320 -12.01 16.47 3.68
CA ASN A 320 -10.88 16.24 4.59
C ASN A 320 -10.86 17.20 5.79
N ASP A 321 -11.37 18.42 5.64
CA ASP A 321 -11.40 19.41 6.73
C ASP A 321 -12.72 19.41 7.50
N ALA A 322 -13.69 18.59 7.08
CA ALA A 322 -14.98 18.48 7.74
C ALA A 322 -14.82 17.86 9.14
N ASP A 323 -15.32 18.55 10.17
CA ASP A 323 -15.40 18.04 11.54
C ASP A 323 -16.84 17.65 11.85
N LEU A 324 -17.25 16.50 11.32
CA LEU A 324 -18.62 16.01 11.42
C LEU A 324 -18.76 14.97 12.55
N PRO A 325 -19.93 14.92 13.22
CA PRO A 325 -20.31 13.83 14.11
C PRO A 325 -20.27 12.45 13.40
N ALA A 326 -20.06 11.38 14.17
CA ALA A 326 -20.00 10.02 13.62
C ALA A 326 -21.26 9.61 12.82
N GLU A 327 -22.44 10.08 13.23
CA GLU A 327 -23.71 9.82 12.53
C GLU A 327 -23.78 10.48 11.15
N GLU A 328 -23.19 11.66 10.97
CA GLU A 328 -23.16 12.30 9.64
C GLU A 328 -22.21 11.56 8.71
N TRP A 329 -21.03 11.17 9.20
CA TRP A 329 -20.13 10.29 8.46
C TRP A 329 -20.79 8.96 8.09
N LYS A 330 -21.62 8.42 8.97
CA LYS A 330 -22.39 7.20 8.73
C LYS A 330 -23.35 7.40 7.56
N VAL A 331 -24.18 8.44 7.57
CA VAL A 331 -25.09 8.75 6.45
C VAL A 331 -24.31 8.88 5.13
N MET A 332 -23.18 9.59 5.14
CA MET A 332 -22.32 9.74 3.96
C MET A 332 -21.77 8.39 3.46
N MET A 333 -21.30 7.53 4.37
CA MET A 333 -20.83 6.18 4.01
C MET A 333 -21.95 5.34 3.41
N TYR A 334 -23.16 5.40 3.95
CA TYR A 334 -24.31 4.66 3.41
C TYR A 334 -24.61 5.09 1.98
N ASN A 335 -24.61 6.39 1.69
CA ASN A 335 -24.79 6.90 0.33
C ASN A 335 -23.70 6.37 -0.60
N GLU A 336 -22.44 6.42 -0.20
CA GLU A 336 -21.32 5.91 -1.02
C GLU A 336 -21.41 4.40 -1.30
N VAL A 337 -21.90 3.61 -0.33
CA VAL A 337 -22.15 2.17 -0.50
C VAL A 337 -23.30 1.94 -1.49
N LEU A 338 -24.41 2.67 -1.36
CA LEU A 338 -25.53 2.58 -2.29
C LEU A 338 -25.12 2.95 -3.72
N ASP A 339 -24.36 4.03 -3.89
CA ASP A 339 -23.84 4.47 -5.19
C ASP A 339 -22.94 3.41 -5.82
N PHE A 340 -22.10 2.75 -5.01
CA PHE A 340 -21.24 1.67 -5.49
C PHE A 340 -22.04 0.47 -6.03
N ILE A 341 -23.11 0.09 -5.33
CA ILE A 341 -24.00 -1.01 -5.73
C ILE A 341 -24.76 -0.66 -7.02
N HIS A 342 -25.26 0.56 -7.15
CA HIS A 342 -25.97 1.02 -8.36
C HIS A 342 -25.05 1.08 -9.58
N PHE A 343 -23.82 1.55 -9.41
CA PHE A 343 -22.84 1.56 -10.50
C PHE A 343 -22.47 0.14 -10.96
N SER A 344 -22.29 -0.78 -10.01
CA SER A 344 -21.93 -2.17 -10.30
C SER A 344 -23.06 -2.93 -11.03
N THR A 345 -24.32 -2.66 -10.72
CA THR A 345 -25.48 -3.27 -11.39
C THR A 345 -25.69 -2.71 -12.80
N THR A 346 -25.51 -1.41 -13.00
CA THR A 346 -25.67 -0.75 -14.30
C THR A 346 -24.56 -1.17 -15.29
N SER A 347 -23.31 -1.27 -14.81
CA SER A 347 -22.19 -1.76 -15.63
C SER A 347 -22.36 -3.22 -16.05
N HIS A 348 -22.85 -4.10 -15.15
CA HIS A 348 -23.18 -5.48 -15.51
C HIS A 348 -24.32 -5.59 -16.53
N ALA A 349 -25.35 -4.73 -16.45
CA ALA A 349 -26.45 -4.71 -17.42
C ALA A 349 -26.01 -4.16 -18.81
N ALA A 350 -25.06 -3.23 -18.84
CA ALA A 350 -24.49 -2.71 -20.08
C ALA A 350 -23.59 -3.74 -20.79
N LEU A 351 -22.84 -4.54 -20.03
CA LEU A 351 -22.00 -5.62 -20.59
C LEU A 351 -22.82 -6.81 -21.08
N SER A 352 -23.97 -7.11 -20.48
CA SER A 352 -24.87 -8.19 -20.92
C SER A 352 -25.76 -7.83 -22.12
N SER A 353 -25.73 -6.59 -22.61
CA SER A 353 -26.55 -6.09 -23.73
C SER A 353 -25.77 -5.84 -25.02
N THR A 354 -24.50 -6.24 -25.09
CA THR A 354 -23.73 -6.21 -26.35
C THR A 354 -23.79 -7.56 -27.06
N GLU A 355 -24.50 -7.61 -28.21
CA GLU A 355 -24.51 -8.77 -29.12
C GLU A 355 -23.11 -9.01 -29.72
N PRO A 356 -22.73 -10.26 -30.02
CA PRO A 356 -21.40 -10.58 -30.50
C PRO A 356 -21.22 -10.14 -31.96
N LEU A 357 -20.35 -9.15 -32.19
CA LEU A 357 -19.79 -8.86 -33.51
C LEU A 357 -18.75 -9.93 -33.87
N SER A 358 -18.93 -10.47 -35.07
CA SER A 358 -18.18 -11.57 -35.67
C SER A 358 -16.65 -11.39 -35.70
N ALA A 359 -15.96 -12.52 -35.51
CA ALA A 359 -14.51 -12.68 -35.52
C ALA A 359 -13.80 -12.12 -36.76
N ALA A 360 -12.68 -11.43 -36.53
CA ALA A 360 -11.59 -11.28 -37.48
C ALA A 360 -10.26 -11.54 -36.75
N SER A 361 -9.50 -12.48 -37.30
CA SER A 361 -8.22 -12.97 -36.82
C SER A 361 -7.10 -11.94 -36.99
N SER A 362 -6.31 -11.69 -35.94
CA SER A 362 -4.96 -11.14 -36.07
C SER A 362 -4.03 -11.82 -35.07
N THR A 363 -3.07 -12.57 -35.62
CA THR A 363 -1.95 -13.19 -34.93
C THR A 363 -1.01 -12.11 -34.37
N GLY A 364 -0.87 -12.05 -33.05
CA GLY A 364 0.13 -11.27 -32.34
C GLY A 364 0.86 -12.18 -31.35
N THR A 365 2.17 -12.31 -31.51
CA THR A 365 3.09 -13.14 -30.74
C THR A 365 3.15 -12.70 -29.28
N HIS A 366 2.66 -13.54 -28.36
CA HIS A 366 2.90 -13.42 -26.93
C HIS A 366 4.28 -14.00 -26.57
N VAL A 367 5.08 -13.20 -25.87
CA VAL A 367 6.30 -13.64 -25.19
C VAL A 367 5.88 -14.46 -23.97
N VAL A 368 6.35 -15.71 -23.92
CA VAL A 368 6.06 -16.69 -22.88
C VAL A 368 6.99 -16.45 -21.68
N ALA A 369 6.41 -16.25 -20.50
CA ALA A 369 7.15 -16.28 -19.23
C ALA A 369 7.59 -17.72 -18.89
N PRO A 370 8.75 -17.93 -18.23
CA PRO A 370 9.26 -19.27 -17.98
C PRO A 370 8.37 -20.05 -17.01
N GLU A 371 8.00 -21.27 -17.39
CA GLU A 371 7.23 -22.21 -16.58
C GLU A 371 8.02 -22.62 -15.32
N ALA A 372 7.40 -22.47 -14.15
CA ALA A 372 7.88 -23.06 -12.91
C ALA A 372 7.25 -24.45 -12.72
N GLU A 373 8.07 -25.49 -12.60
CA GLU A 373 7.59 -26.85 -12.31
C GLU A 373 6.95 -26.95 -10.90
N PRO A 374 5.90 -27.79 -10.74
CA PRO A 374 5.21 -27.95 -9.47
C PRO A 374 6.03 -28.74 -8.45
N LEU A 375 6.20 -28.18 -7.24
CA LEU A 375 6.79 -28.83 -6.09
C LEU A 375 5.91 -30.00 -5.61
N SER A 376 6.39 -31.23 -5.81
CA SER A 376 5.81 -32.45 -5.25
C SER A 376 5.98 -32.48 -3.73
N SER A 377 4.87 -32.63 -3.02
CA SER A 377 4.82 -32.94 -1.59
C SER A 377 5.39 -34.34 -1.32
N ASN A 378 6.37 -34.44 -0.42
CA ASN A 378 6.67 -35.73 0.20
C ASN A 378 6.82 -35.57 1.72
N THR A 379 5.84 -36.15 2.40
CA THR A 379 5.76 -36.43 3.84
C THR A 379 6.80 -37.44 4.28
N ALA A 380 7.49 -37.19 5.39
CA ALA A 380 7.64 -38.14 6.51
C ALA A 380 8.55 -37.54 7.60
N LEU A 381 7.96 -37.28 8.77
CA LEU A 381 8.65 -37.23 10.06
C LEU A 381 8.60 -38.64 10.66
N PRO A 382 9.59 -39.07 11.44
CA PRO A 382 9.35 -39.83 12.65
C PRO A 382 8.96 -38.93 13.82
#